data_AF-A0A286TVI9-F1
#
_entry.id   AF-A0A286TVI9-F1
#
_cell.length_a   1.000
_cell.length_b   1.000
_cell.length_c   1.000
_cell.angle_alpha   90.00
_cell.angle_beta   90.00
_cell.angle_gamma   90.00
#
_symmetry.space_group_name_H-M   'P 1'
#
loop_
_entity.id
_entity.type
_entity.pdbx_description
1 polymer ?
#
loop_
_entity_poly.entity_id
_entity_poly.type
_entity_poly.pdbx_seq_one_letter_code
_entity_poly.pdbx_strand_id
1 'polypeptide(L)'
;MLNDTSAALVTTMIDLYGLLDDFPGRSEARGTPQEKVRFIEDEFRVDIDNRRFHGYLSLHEFEGLLFSAPHIIAKTLNAQNRENEINRIRNSFSSPEEINDNPETAPSKRLLDIFPRYNKVFYG
;
A
#
# COMPACT_ATOMS: atom_id res chain seq x y z
N MET A 1 7.74 0.70 -21.26
CA MET A 1 6.92 -0.34 -20.63
C MET A 1 5.58 -0.55 -21.33
N LEU A 2 4.73 0.46 -21.53
CA LEU A 2 3.44 0.25 -22.23
C LEU A 2 3.55 -0.12 -23.72
N ASN A 3 4.67 0.18 -24.38
CA ASN A 3 4.97 -0.26 -25.74
C ASN A 3 5.80 -1.55 -25.78
N ASP A 4 6.16 -2.10 -24.62
CA ASP A 4 6.86 -3.37 -24.53
C ASP A 4 5.85 -4.50 -24.76
N THR A 5 6.03 -5.27 -25.82
CA THR A 5 5.14 -6.38 -26.19
C THR A 5 5.29 -7.58 -25.25
N SER A 6 6.37 -7.65 -24.47
CA SER A 6 6.55 -8.70 -23.45
C SER A 6 5.75 -8.43 -22.17
N ALA A 7 5.33 -7.19 -21.93
CA ALA A 7 4.52 -6.82 -20.78
C ALA A 7 3.03 -7.12 -21.04
N ALA A 8 2.46 -8.04 -20.26
CA ALA A 8 1.04 -8.39 -20.33
C ALA A 8 0.14 -7.37 -19.60
N LEU A 9 0.61 -6.80 -18.49
CA LEU A 9 -0.08 -5.80 -17.69
C LEU A 9 0.95 -4.84 -17.07
N VAL A 10 0.62 -3.55 -17.04
CA VAL A 10 1.38 -2.48 -16.40
C VAL A 10 0.50 -1.83 -15.35
N THR A 11 1.06 -1.63 -14.16
CA THR A 11 0.41 -0.96 -13.04
C THR A 11 1.35 0.07 -12.41
N THR A 12 0.83 0.85 -11.48
CA THR A 12 1.57 1.84 -10.70
C THR A 12 1.66 1.43 -9.24
N MET A 13 2.51 2.11 -8.48
CA MET A 13 2.52 2.08 -7.01
C MET A 13 2.80 3.50 -6.55
N ILE A 14 1.73 4.29 -6.41
CA ILE A 14 1.79 5.72 -6.11
C ILE A 14 0.98 5.98 -4.85
N ASP A 15 1.52 6.79 -3.93
CA ASP A 15 0.78 7.22 -2.75
C ASP A 15 -0.36 8.17 -3.14
N LEU A 16 -1.59 7.83 -2.73
CA LEU A 16 -2.78 8.65 -2.93
C LEU A 16 -2.60 10.09 -2.42
N TYR A 17 -1.94 10.26 -1.29
CA TYR A 17 -1.77 11.58 -0.66
C TYR A 17 -0.65 12.40 -1.29
N GLY A 18 0.24 11.75 -2.05
CA GLY A 18 1.29 12.40 -2.83
C GLY A 18 0.84 12.88 -4.21
N LEU A 19 -0.41 12.61 -4.60
CA LEU A 19 -0.95 13.03 -5.89
C LEU A 19 -1.11 14.55 -5.95
N LEU A 20 -0.70 15.14 -7.08
CA LEU A 20 -0.96 16.53 -7.40
C LEU A 20 -2.45 16.77 -7.68
N ASP A 21 -2.92 18.00 -7.47
CA ASP A 21 -4.33 18.36 -7.65
C ASP A 21 -4.84 18.19 -9.09
N ASP A 22 -3.95 18.26 -10.07
CA ASP A 22 -4.22 18.06 -11.50
C ASP A 22 -4.16 16.60 -11.95
N PHE A 23 -3.92 15.66 -11.03
CA PHE A 23 -3.96 14.24 -11.34
C PHE A 23 -5.38 13.80 -11.74
N PRO A 24 -5.55 12.94 -12.76
CA PRO A 24 -6.86 12.52 -13.25
C PRO A 24 -7.83 12.09 -12.14
N GLY A 25 -8.99 12.75 -12.04
CA GLY A 25 -10.03 12.45 -11.06
C GLY A 25 -9.75 12.90 -9.62
N ARG A 26 -8.58 13.49 -9.33
CA ARG A 26 -8.17 13.84 -7.96
C ARG A 26 -9.06 14.92 -7.34
N SER A 27 -9.39 15.94 -8.13
CA SER A 27 -10.16 17.10 -7.68
C SER A 27 -11.66 16.79 -7.53
N GLU A 28 -12.13 15.77 -8.23
CA GLU A 28 -13.51 15.30 -8.33
C GLU A 28 -13.82 14.19 -7.33
N ALA A 29 -12.82 13.45 -6.86
CA ALA A 29 -13.01 12.32 -5.96
C ALA A 29 -13.73 12.72 -4.64
N ARG A 30 -14.81 12.02 -4.30
CA ARG A 30 -15.61 12.23 -3.08
C ARG A 30 -15.84 10.90 -2.35
N GLY A 31 -16.31 10.99 -1.10
CA GLY A 31 -16.64 9.82 -0.27
C GLY A 31 -15.53 9.39 0.68
N THR A 32 -15.60 8.13 1.09
CA THR A 32 -14.60 7.43 1.90
C THR A 32 -13.25 7.34 1.15
N PRO A 33 -12.13 7.13 1.86
CA PRO A 33 -10.83 7.02 1.20
C PRO A 33 -10.78 5.90 0.16
N GLN A 34 -11.45 4.77 0.39
CA GLN A 34 -11.56 3.65 -0.56
C GLN A 34 -12.36 4.03 -1.81
N GLU A 35 -13.46 4.77 -1.65
CA GLU A 35 -14.24 5.28 -2.79
C GLU A 35 -13.43 6.28 -3.62
N LYS A 36 -12.67 7.16 -2.96
CA LYS A 36 -11.77 8.10 -3.64
C LYS A 36 -10.70 7.38 -4.46
N VAL A 37 -10.05 6.36 -3.89
CA VAL A 37 -9.03 5.57 -4.58
C VAL A 37 -9.61 4.93 -5.83
N ARG A 38 -10.72 4.20 -5.71
CA ARG A 38 -11.36 3.54 -6.85
C ARG A 38 -11.71 4.53 -7.95
N PHE A 39 -12.28 5.68 -7.58
CA PHE A 39 -12.62 6.73 -8.52
C PHE A 39 -11.39 7.25 -9.27
N ILE A 40 -10.31 7.57 -8.55
CA ILE A 40 -9.08 8.11 -9.16
C ILE A 40 -8.40 7.04 -10.02
N GLU A 41 -8.37 5.77 -9.60
CA GLU A 41 -7.83 4.66 -10.40
C GLU A 41 -8.61 4.48 -11.71
N ASP A 42 -9.93 4.62 -11.68
CA ASP A 42 -10.78 4.56 -12.87
C ASP A 42 -10.53 5.73 -13.82
N GLU A 43 -10.48 6.97 -13.31
CA GLU A 43 -10.18 8.15 -14.12
C GLU A 43 -8.76 8.09 -14.70
N PHE A 44 -7.78 7.60 -13.92
CA PHE A 44 -6.41 7.42 -14.39
C PHE A 44 -6.32 6.36 -15.49
N ARG A 45 -7.11 5.28 -15.39
CA ARG A 45 -7.19 4.26 -16.45
C ARG A 45 -7.81 4.82 -17.73
N VAL A 46 -8.80 5.71 -17.62
CA VAL A 46 -9.39 6.39 -18.78
C VAL A 46 -8.39 7.37 -19.40
N ASP A 47 -7.65 8.13 -18.60
CA ASP A 47 -6.64 9.10 -19.09
C ASP A 47 -5.51 8.43 -19.88
N ILE A 48 -5.01 7.28 -19.40
CA ILE A 48 -3.97 6.50 -20.11
C ILE A 48 -4.52 5.74 -21.33
N ASP A 49 -5.81 5.41 -21.34
CA ASP A 49 -6.55 4.69 -22.39
C ASP A 49 -5.79 3.50 -23.01
N ASN A 50 -5.29 2.61 -22.14
CA ASN A 50 -4.59 1.41 -22.59
C ASN A 50 -5.13 0.16 -21.88
N ARG A 51 -5.56 -0.84 -22.67
CA ARG A 51 -6.10 -2.10 -22.13
C ARG A 51 -5.10 -2.90 -21.28
N ARG A 52 -3.80 -2.63 -21.46
CA ARG A 52 -2.72 -3.25 -20.66
C ARG A 52 -2.35 -2.41 -19.45
N PHE A 53 -3.06 -1.33 -19.17
CA PHE A 53 -2.82 -0.48 -18.02
C PHE A 53 -3.90 -0.66 -16.96
N HIS A 54 -3.46 -0.78 -15.71
CA HIS A 54 -4.33 -0.79 -14.54
C HIS A 54 -3.69 0.09 -13.48
N GLY A 55 -4.18 1.32 -13.31
CA GLY A 55 -3.65 2.23 -12.30
C GLY A 55 -3.94 1.68 -10.90
N TYR A 56 -2.89 1.63 -10.07
CA TYR A 56 -3.01 1.27 -8.66
C TYR A 56 -2.46 2.42 -7.79
N LEU A 57 -3.23 2.79 -6.77
CA LEU A 57 -2.88 3.78 -5.78
C LEU A 57 -2.80 3.15 -4.39
N SER A 58 -1.70 3.41 -3.72
CA SER A 58 -1.53 3.04 -2.32
C SER A 58 -2.34 4.01 -1.45
N LEU A 59 -3.46 3.54 -0.90
CA LEU A 59 -4.29 4.29 0.05
C LEU A 59 -3.61 4.48 1.42
N HIS A 60 -2.81 3.50 1.79
CA HIS A 60 -2.31 3.29 3.15
C HIS A 60 -0.78 3.31 3.18
N GLU A 61 -0.19 3.36 4.38
CA GLU A 61 1.27 3.42 4.53
C GLU A 61 1.93 2.20 3.87
N PHE A 62 3.15 2.39 3.33
CA PHE A 62 3.96 1.32 2.75
C PHE A 62 4.09 0.11 3.69
N GLU A 63 4.12 0.34 5.00
CA GLU A 63 4.19 -0.71 6.01
C GLU A 63 3.07 -1.74 5.94
N GLY A 64 1.89 -1.40 5.43
CA GLY A 64 0.83 -2.38 5.16
C GLY A 64 1.32 -3.48 4.21
N LEU A 65 2.06 -3.11 3.16
CA LEU A 65 2.64 -4.06 2.20
C LEU A 65 3.69 -4.96 2.83
N LEU A 66 4.42 -4.51 3.85
CA LEU A 66 5.42 -5.34 4.53
C LEU A 66 4.77 -6.61 5.12
N PHE A 67 3.52 -6.52 5.59
CA PHE A 67 2.78 -7.66 6.12
C PHE A 67 2.41 -8.71 5.06
N SER A 68 2.65 -8.46 3.76
CA SER A 68 2.56 -9.51 2.72
C SER A 68 3.60 -10.60 2.90
N ALA A 69 4.73 -10.30 3.55
CA ALA A 69 5.80 -11.25 3.83
C ALA A 69 6.31 -11.12 5.28
N PRO A 70 5.53 -11.55 6.30
CA PRO A 70 5.88 -11.42 7.72
C PRO A 70 7.27 -11.97 8.07
N HIS A 71 7.66 -13.10 7.46
CA HIS A 71 8.97 -13.72 7.65
C HIS A 71 10.14 -12.83 7.18
N ILE A 72 9.93 -12.03 6.12
CA ILE A 72 10.94 -11.08 5.63
C ILE A 72 11.09 -9.93 6.62
N ILE A 73 10.00 -9.42 7.19
CA ILE A 73 10.07 -8.39 8.24
C ILE A 73 10.92 -8.90 9.41
N ALA A 74 10.58 -10.09 9.94
CA ALA A 74 11.26 -10.68 11.08
C ALA A 74 12.75 -10.91 10.81
N LYS A 75 13.12 -11.30 9.58
CA LYS A 75 14.51 -11.46 9.17
C LYS A 75 15.23 -10.12 9.05
N THR A 76 14.65 -9.14 8.35
CA THR A 76 15.26 -7.82 8.11
C THR A 76 15.50 -7.05 9.39
N LEU A 77 14.60 -7.19 10.37
CA LEU A 77 14.71 -6.55 11.67
C LEU A 77 15.50 -7.38 12.72
N ASN A 78 16.12 -8.50 12.32
CA ASN A 78 16.85 -9.43 13.20
C ASN A 78 16.04 -9.86 14.43
N ALA A 79 14.77 -10.19 14.21
CA ALA A 79 13.81 -10.51 15.26
C ALA A 79 12.92 -11.69 14.87
N GLN A 80 13.56 -12.79 14.46
CA GLN A 80 12.92 -14.06 14.08
C GLN A 80 12.05 -14.63 15.21
N ASN A 81 12.40 -14.34 16.47
CA ASN A 81 11.59 -14.73 17.63
C ASN A 81 10.22 -14.02 17.71
N ARG A 82 10.00 -12.96 16.93
CA ARG A 82 8.76 -12.17 16.87
C ARG A 82 7.90 -12.48 15.63
N GLU A 83 8.33 -13.38 14.76
CA GLU A 83 7.61 -13.70 13.52
C GLU A 83 6.16 -14.15 13.78
N ASN A 84 5.92 -14.94 14.83
CA ASN A 84 4.58 -15.37 15.22
C ASN A 84 3.66 -14.20 15.59
N GLU A 85 4.20 -13.11 16.12
CA GLU A 85 3.44 -11.92 16.49
C GLU A 85 2.99 -11.14 15.26
N ILE A 86 3.88 -10.98 14.27
CA ILE A 86 3.57 -10.37 12.97
C ILE A 86 2.54 -11.22 12.21
N ASN A 87 2.70 -12.55 12.19
CA ASN A 87 1.76 -13.46 11.54
C ASN A 87 0.36 -13.38 12.15
N ARG A 88 0.25 -13.24 13.48
CA ARG A 88 -1.06 -13.04 14.13
C ARG A 88 -1.73 -11.75 13.68
N ILE A 89 -0.98 -10.66 13.57
CA ILE A 89 -1.51 -9.39 13.05
C ILE A 89 -1.94 -9.57 11.59
N ARG A 90 -1.09 -10.12 10.72
CA ARG A 90 -1.45 -10.30 9.30
C ARG A 90 -2.73 -11.13 9.16
N ASN A 91 -2.87 -12.20 9.94
CA ASN A 91 -4.01 -13.11 9.87
C ASN A 91 -5.31 -12.54 10.47
N SER A 92 -5.28 -11.38 11.15
CA SER A 92 -6.50 -10.73 11.65
C SER A 92 -7.19 -9.83 10.62
N PHE A 93 -6.63 -9.69 9.42
CA PHE A 93 -7.17 -8.87 8.33
C PHE A 93 -7.29 -9.69 7.05
N SER A 94 -8.19 -9.32 6.14
CA SER A 94 -8.38 -10.06 4.90
C SER A 94 -7.20 -9.83 3.95
N SER A 95 -6.70 -8.60 3.89
CA SER A 95 -5.53 -8.20 3.09
C SER A 95 -4.50 -7.42 3.93
N PRO A 96 -3.23 -7.35 3.51
CA PRO A 96 -2.23 -6.51 4.19
C PRO A 96 -2.58 -5.01 4.15
N GLU A 97 -3.32 -4.58 3.12
CA GLU A 97 -3.75 -3.18 2.96
C GLU A 97 -4.81 -2.80 4.00
N GLU A 98 -5.63 -3.74 4.46
CA GLU A 98 -6.61 -3.52 5.53
C GLU A 98 -5.98 -3.32 6.91
N ILE A 99 -4.68 -3.55 7.08
CA ILE A 99 -3.95 -3.28 8.32
C ILE A 99 -3.72 -1.77 8.48
N ASN A 100 -4.75 -0.94 8.30
CA ASN A 100 -4.69 0.52 8.48
C ASN A 100 -6.02 1.15 8.91
N ASP A 101 -6.82 0.40 9.68
CA ASP A 101 -8.17 0.84 10.09
C ASP A 101 -8.19 2.01 11.10
N ASN A 102 -7.06 2.38 11.72
CA ASN A 102 -7.01 3.46 12.73
C ASN A 102 -5.58 4.04 12.87
N PRO A 103 -5.40 5.39 12.94
CA PRO A 103 -4.11 6.04 13.19
C PRO A 103 -3.32 5.52 14.40
N GLU A 104 -4.01 5.16 15.48
CA GLU A 104 -3.37 4.61 16.69
C GLU A 104 -2.92 3.16 16.52
N THR A 105 -3.46 2.46 15.53
CA THR A 105 -3.09 1.07 15.20
C THR A 105 -2.57 0.94 13.77
N ALA A 106 -2.02 2.02 13.23
CA ALA A 106 -1.43 2.06 11.90
C ALA A 106 -0.33 1.00 11.76
N PRO A 107 -0.05 0.51 10.54
CA PRO A 107 0.89 -0.60 10.37
C PRO A 107 2.31 -0.23 10.86
N SER A 108 2.75 1.02 10.69
CA SER A 108 4.01 1.50 11.29
C SER A 108 4.02 1.49 12.83
N LYS A 109 2.90 1.80 13.48
CA LYS A 109 2.76 1.73 14.95
C LYS A 109 2.83 0.30 15.46
N ARG A 110 2.16 -0.62 14.78
CA ARG A 110 2.25 -2.06 15.08
C ARG A 110 3.67 -2.59 14.96
N LEU A 111 4.40 -2.14 13.94
CA LEU A 111 5.82 -2.50 13.78
C LEU A 111 6.69 -1.87 14.86
N LEU A 112 6.44 -0.61 15.27
CA LEU A 112 7.14 0.02 16.40
C LEU A 112 6.91 -0.71 17.73
N ASP A 113 5.69 -1.16 17.99
CA ASP A 113 5.34 -1.87 19.22
C ASP A 113 6.05 -3.23 19.31
N ILE A 114 6.11 -3.96 18.19
CA ILE A 114 6.82 -5.25 18.13
C ILE A 114 8.34 -5.04 18.09
N PHE A 115 8.79 -3.98 17.40
CA PHE A 115 10.19 -3.67 17.14
C PHE A 115 10.51 -2.22 17.54
N PRO A 116 10.93 -1.97 18.79
CA PRO A 116 11.23 -0.62 19.26
C PRO A 116 12.36 0.11 18.50
N ARG A 117 13.13 -0.61 17.67
CA ARG A 117 14.17 -0.06 16.79
C ARG A 117 13.71 0.20 15.36
N TYR A 118 12.45 -0.11 15.04
CA TYR A 118 11.89 0.18 13.73
C TYR A 118 11.94 1.70 13.49
N ASN A 119 12.47 2.08 12.33
CA ASN A 119 12.56 3.47 11.92
C ASN A 119 11.89 3.62 10.56
N LYS A 120 10.73 4.29 10.57
CA LYS A 120 9.90 4.51 9.39
C LYS A 120 10.66 5.16 8.23
N VAL A 121 11.65 6.03 8.49
CA VAL A 121 12.43 6.70 7.43
C VAL A 121 13.42 5.75 6.75
N PHE A 122 13.90 4.74 7.45
CA PHE A 122 14.91 3.81 6.92
C PHE A 122 14.31 2.52 6.36
N TYR A 123 13.14 2.11 6.84
CA TYR A 123 12.52 0.83 6.50
C TYR A 123 11.16 0.99 5.78
N GLY A 124 10.67 2.22 5.64
CA GLY A 124 9.43 2.57 4.98
C GLY A 124 9.64 3.38 3.70
#